data_AF-A0AAU2D427-F1
#
_entry.id   AF-A0AAU2D427-F1
#
_cell.length_a   1.000
_cell.length_b   1.000
_cell.length_c   1.000
_cell.angle_alpha   90.00
_cell.angle_beta   90.00
_cell.angle_gamma   90.00
#
_symmetry.space_group_name_H-M   'P 1'
#
loop_
_entity.id
_entity.type
_entity.pdbx_description
1 polymer ?
#
loop_
_entity_poly.entity_id
_entity_poly.type
_entity_poly.pdbx_seq_one_letter_code
_entity_poly.pdbx_strand_id
1 'polypeptide(L)' 'MSGNRAVAYLKPGAVEVRTIDYPTLELQDGPGVASENVGRKCRHGVILKVLAASTCSIRTGR' A
#
# COMPACT_ATOMS: atom_id res chain seq x y z
N MET A 1 -18.18 5.20 -8.33
CA MET A 1 -17.53 5.85 -7.17
C MET A 1 -16.03 5.82 -7.41
N SER A 2 -15.37 6.98 -7.35
CA SER A 2 -13.96 7.18 -7.73
C SER A 2 -13.04 6.18 -7.03
N GLY A 3 -12.32 5.37 -7.82
CA GLY A 3 -11.38 4.36 -7.32
C GLY A 3 -10.29 4.94 -6.42
N ASN A 4 -9.68 4.07 -5.61
CA ASN A 4 -8.56 4.43 -4.75
C ASN A 4 -7.36 4.83 -5.62
N ARG A 5 -6.64 5.92 -5.29
CA ARG A 5 -5.46 6.34 -6.04
C ARG A 5 -4.25 6.36 -5.13
N ALA A 6 -3.15 5.78 -5.59
CA ALA A 6 -1.91 5.68 -4.83
C ALA A 6 -0.70 6.02 -5.70
N VAL A 7 0.39 6.42 -5.04
CA VAL A 7 1.70 6.58 -5.66
C VAL A 7 2.34 5.20 -5.79
N ALA A 8 2.56 4.73 -7.01
CA ALA A 8 3.21 3.47 -7.32
C ALA A 8 4.67 3.71 -7.72
N TYR A 9 5.59 2.95 -7.12
CA TYR A 9 6.98 2.91 -7.54
C TYR A 9 7.11 2.12 -8.85
N LEU A 10 7.78 2.69 -9.85
CA LEU A 10 8.02 2.03 -11.13
C LEU A 10 9.46 1.54 -11.24
N LYS A 11 10.41 2.45 -10.97
CA LYS A 11 11.86 2.23 -11.05
C LYS A 11 12.60 3.36 -10.33
N PRO A 12 13.93 3.28 -10.14
CA PRO A 12 14.67 4.34 -9.49
C PRO A 12 14.42 5.71 -10.16
N GLY A 13 14.09 6.71 -9.36
CA GLY A 13 13.78 8.06 -9.85
C GLY A 13 12.41 8.23 -10.52
N ALA A 14 11.55 7.20 -10.56
CA ALA A 14 10.24 7.28 -11.21
C ALA A 14 9.11 6.68 -10.37
N VAL A 15 8.11 7.51 -10.07
CA VAL A 15 6.86 7.15 -9.42
C VAL A 15 5.68 7.72 -10.21
N GLU A 16 4.52 7.09 -10.12
CA GLU A 16 3.31 7.52 -10.84
C GLU A 16 2.08 7.37 -9.95
N VAL A 17 1.07 8.22 -10.14
CA VAL A 17 -0.24 8.03 -9.51
C VAL A 17 -1.07 7.06 -10.35
N ARG A 18 -1.50 5.96 -9.75
CA ARG A 18 -2.37 4.97 -10.40
C ARG A 18 -3.65 4.76 -9.62
N THR A 19 -4.72 4.44 -10.33
CA THR A 19 -5.92 3.88 -9.71
C THR A 19 -5.61 2.45 -9.31
N ILE A 20 -5.89 2.10 -8.06
CA ILE A 20 -5.72 0.78 -7.47
C ILE A 20 -7.01 0.34 -6.80
N ASP A 21 -7.05 -0.92 -6.39
CA ASP A 21 -8.19 -1.46 -5.67
C ASP A 21 -8.38 -0.79 -4.30
N TYR A 22 -9.62 -0.82 -3.83
CA TYR A 22 -9.94 -0.36 -2.49
C TYR A 22 -9.37 -1.35 -1.47
N PRO A 23 -8.74 -0.88 -0.36
CA PRO A 23 -8.15 -1.77 0.63
C PRO A 23 -9.20 -2.66 1.28
N THR A 24 -8.79 -3.87 1.67
CA THR A 24 -9.62 -4.84 2.38
C THR A 24 -9.03 -5.16 3.75
N LEU A 25 -9.83 -5.70 4.67
CA LEU A 25 -9.38 -6.18 5.98
C LEU A 25 -8.90 -7.64 5.91
N GLU A 26 -8.12 -7.95 4.89
CA GLU A 26 -7.49 -9.25 4.64
C GLU A 26 -6.03 -9.05 4.28
N LEU A 27 -5.17 -9.90 4.83
CA LEU A 27 -3.75 -9.86 4.51
C LEU A 27 -3.53 -10.42 3.10
N GLN A 28 -3.13 -9.54 2.18
CA GLN A 28 -2.78 -9.90 0.82
C GLN A 28 -1.34 -10.40 0.75
N ASP A 29 -1.04 -11.20 -0.27
CA ASP A 29 0.33 -11.61 -0.56
C ASP A 29 1.22 -10.43 -0.96
N GLY A 30 2.52 -10.50 -0.66
CA GLY A 30 3.47 -9.45 -1.01
C GLY A 30 4.80 -9.49 -0.23
N PRO A 31 5.71 -8.55 -0.54
CA PRO A 31 7.02 -8.48 0.10
C PRO A 31 6.91 -8.40 1.62
N GLY A 32 7.55 -9.35 2.32
CA GLY A 32 7.54 -9.42 3.79
C GLY A 32 6.32 -10.13 4.40
N VAL A 33 5.41 -10.68 3.60
CA VAL A 33 4.27 -11.49 4.08
C VAL A 33 4.65 -12.97 4.04
N ALA A 34 4.49 -13.67 5.17
CA ALA A 34 4.68 -15.13 5.21
C ALA A 34 3.50 -15.85 4.55
N SER A 35 3.76 -16.86 3.71
CA SER A 35 2.75 -17.56 2.89
C SER A 35 1.59 -18.13 3.69
N GLU A 36 1.86 -18.62 4.91
CA GLU A 36 0.85 -19.15 5.84
C GLU A 36 -0.18 -18.11 6.33
N ASN A 37 0.12 -16.82 6.20
CA ASN A 37 -0.75 -15.74 6.66
C ASN A 37 -1.60 -15.11 5.54
N VAL A 38 -1.37 -15.46 4.28
CA VAL A 38 -2.13 -14.93 3.15
C VAL A 38 -3.62 -15.28 3.29
N GLY A 39 -4.49 -14.31 3.12
CA GLY A 39 -5.95 -14.45 3.26
C GLY A 39 -6.47 -14.34 4.71
N ARG A 40 -5.59 -14.17 5.71
CA ARG A 40 -6.01 -14.00 7.11
C ARG A 40 -6.78 -12.69 7.30
N LYS A 41 -7.92 -12.75 8.00
CA LYS A 41 -8.75 -11.58 8.33
C LYS A 41 -8.09 -10.69 9.39
N CYS A 42 -7.95 -9.41 9.09
CA CYS A 42 -7.38 -8.38 9.97
C CYS A 42 -8.47 -7.75 10.87
N ARG A 43 -8.89 -8.46 11.92
CA ARG A 43 -10.00 -8.04 12.80
C ARG A 43 -9.78 -6.74 13.57
N HIS A 44 -8.53 -6.31 13.70
CA HIS A 44 -8.15 -5.08 14.41
C HIS A 44 -7.69 -3.97 13.44
N GLY A 45 -7.78 -4.22 12.12
CA GLY A 45 -7.41 -3.23 11.11
C GLY A 45 -8.51 -2.20 10.90
N VAL A 46 -8.13 -1.03 10.39
CA VAL A 46 -9.05 0.04 9.99
C VAL A 46 -8.67 0.57 8.61
N ILE A 47 -9.67 1.02 7.85
CA ILE A 47 -9.47 1.67 6.56
C ILE A 47 -9.65 3.18 6.78
N LEU A 48 -8.62 3.95 6.42
CA LEU A 48 -8.59 5.39 6.60
C LEU A 48 -8.86 6.12 5.28
N LYS A 49 -9.66 7.17 5.34
CA LYS A 49 -9.67 8.21 4.30
C LYS A 49 -8.54 9.18 4.60
N VAL A 50 -7.46 9.09 3.82
CA VAL A 50 -6.25 9.90 4.04
C VAL A 50 -6.56 11.38 3.78
N LEU A 51 -6.36 12.23 4.80
CA LEU A 51 -6.47 13.69 4.66
C LEU A 51 -5.15 14.30 4.16
N ALA A 52 -4.04 13.87 4.75
CA ALA A 52 -2.69 14.25 4.34
C ALA A 52 -1.74 13.08 4.60
N ALA A 53 -0.82 12.85 3.67
CA ALA A 53 0.32 11.96 3.84
C ALA A 53 1.54 12.66 3.21
N SER A 54 2.57 12.89 4.02
CA SER A 54 3.81 13.53 3.57
C SER A 54 4.80 12.51 3.02
N THR A 55 5.70 12.96 2.15
CA THR A 55 6.81 12.13 1.71
C THR A 55 7.85 12.01 2.82
N CYS A 56 8.51 10.85 2.90
CA CYS A 56 9.66 10.64 3.77
C CYS A 56 10.94 10.58 2.92
N SER A 57 11.98 11.31 3.33
CA SER A 57 13.30 11.24 2.73
C SER A 57 14.05 10.00 3.22
N ILE A 58 13.53 8.82 2.88
CA ILE A 58 14.26 7.58 3.14
C ILE A 58 15.48 7.54 2.22
N ARG A 59 16.68 7.43 2.80
CA ARG A 59 17.92 7.26 2.04
C ARG A 59 17.92 5.85 1.46
N THR A 60 17.42 5.68 0.24
CA THR A 60 17.71 4.48 -0.55
C THR A 60 19.15 4.62 -1.06
N GLY A 61 20.13 4.19 -0.26
CA GLY A 61 21.53 4.18 -0.70
C GLY A 61 22.55 3.94 0.40
N ARG A 62 22.87 2.67 0.64
CA ARG A 62 24.22 2.10 0.50
C ARG A 62 24.13 0.57 0.51
#